data_AF-A0A533S5H5-F1
#
_entry.id   AF-A0A533S5H5-F1
#
_cell.length_a   1.000
_cell.length_b   1.000
_cell.length_c   1.000
_cell.angle_alpha   90.00
_cell.angle_beta   90.00
_cell.angle_gamma   90.00
#
_symmetry.space_group_name_H-M   'P 1'
#
loop_
_entity.id
_entity.type
_entity.pdbx_description
1 polymer ?
#
loop_
_entity_poly.entity_id
_entity_poly.type
_entity_poly.pdbx_seq_one_letter_code
_entity_poly.pdbx_strand_id
1 'polypeptide(L)' 'MAQNDARERISATEAAEELETTQLRVLMLIKEGALDGIQVGEEWFVTRNSLDCFQSHGGNAQVQIKCRTACGGNCGNH' A
#
# COMPACT_ATOMS: atom_id res chain seq x y z
N MET A 1 19.73 17.91 10.85
CA MET A 1 18.63 16.97 11.16
C MET A 1 17.95 16.61 9.84
N ALA A 2 18.03 15.37 9.38
CA ALA A 2 17.32 14.93 8.17
C ALA A 2 16.81 13.51 8.42
N GLN A 3 15.75 13.41 9.21
CA GLN A 3 15.00 12.18 9.44
C GLN A 3 13.53 12.53 9.19
N ASN A 4 13.11 12.63 7.93
CA ASN A 4 11.67 12.82 7.66
C ASN A 4 11.16 12.13 6.38
N ASP A 5 12.01 11.68 5.45
CA ASP A 5 11.58 10.85 4.31
C ASP A 5 11.27 9.37 4.68
N ALA A 6 11.60 8.96 5.90
CA ALA A 6 11.31 7.61 6.43
C ALA A 6 9.94 7.51 7.11
N ARG A 7 9.22 8.62 7.34
CA ARG A 7 7.91 8.58 8.01
C ARG A 7 6.76 8.15 7.09
N GLU A 8 7.00 8.14 5.79
CA GLU A 8 5.98 7.85 4.78
C GLU A 8 6.10 6.44 4.20
N ARG A 9 7.07 5.64 4.64
CA ARG A 9 7.25 4.25 4.18
C ARG A 9 7.35 3.32 5.38
N ILE A 10 6.60 2.23 5.33
CA ILE A 10 6.61 1.18 6.35
C ILE A 10 7.16 -0.11 5.75
N SER A 11 7.72 -0.99 6.57
CA SER A 11 8.23 -2.27 6.08
C SER A 11 7.10 -3.14 5.54
N ALA A 12 7.41 -4.08 4.65
CA ALA A 12 6.43 -5.06 4.17
C ALA A 12 5.81 -5.89 5.32
N THR A 13 6.53 -6.04 6.44
CA THR A 13 6.04 -6.71 7.65
C THR A 13 4.99 -5.84 8.36
N GLU A 14 5.29 -4.57 8.62
CA GLU A 14 4.32 -3.66 9.24
C GLU A 14 3.08 -3.44 8.36
N ALA A 15 3.29 -3.31 7.04
CA ALA A 15 2.19 -3.26 6.08
C ALA A 15 1.32 -4.52 6.13
N ALA A 16 1.90 -5.68 6.40
CA ALA A 16 1.16 -6.93 6.51
C ALA A 16 0.29 -6.95 7.78
N GLU A 17 0.81 -6.44 8.89
CA GLU A 17 0.04 -6.31 10.14
C GLU A 17 -1.14 -5.35 9.97
N GLU A 18 -0.92 -4.19 9.34
CA GLU A 18 -1.97 -3.18 9.08
C GLU A 18 -3.05 -3.67 8.09
N LEU A 19 -2.68 -4.52 7.15
CA LEU A 19 -3.60 -5.11 6.16
C LEU A 19 -4.17 -6.46 6.62
N GLU A 20 -3.87 -6.88 7.86
CA GLU A 20 -4.24 -8.18 8.42
C GLU A 20 -3.93 -9.34 7.46
N THR A 21 -2.74 -9.27 6.84
CA THR A 21 -2.31 -10.19 5.80
C THR A 21 -0.89 -10.70 6.06
N THR A 22 -0.31 -11.41 5.10
CA THR A 22 1.06 -11.93 5.19
C THR A 22 2.05 -11.04 4.46
N GLN A 23 3.29 -10.98 4.94
CA GLN A 23 4.38 -10.27 4.25
C GLN A 23 4.50 -10.71 2.78
N LEU A 24 4.36 -12.02 2.52
CA LEU A 24 4.34 -12.55 1.16
C LEU A 24 3.22 -11.95 0.30
N ARG A 25 2.02 -11.78 0.86
CA ARG A 25 0.90 -11.13 0.16
C ARG A 25 1.21 -9.67 -0.14
N VAL A 26 1.82 -8.94 0.78
CA VAL A 26 2.26 -7.55 0.54
C VAL A 26 3.27 -7.49 -0.62
N LEU A 27 4.25 -8.39 -0.63
CA LEU A 27 5.22 -8.49 -1.73
C LEU A 27 4.55 -8.83 -3.07
N MET A 28 3.56 -9.72 -3.07
CA MET A 28 2.74 -10.02 -4.25
C MET A 28 2.00 -8.76 -4.73
N LEU A 29 1.35 -8.02 -3.83
CA LEU A 29 0.62 -6.80 -4.18
C LEU A 29 1.53 -5.72 -4.77
N ILE A 30 2.74 -5.57 -4.27
CA ILE A 30 3.74 -4.66 -4.85
C ILE A 30 4.10 -5.12 -6.28
N LYS A 31 4.37 -6.42 -6.46
CA LYS A 31 4.71 -7.01 -7.75
C LYS A 31 3.54 -6.96 -8.76
N GLU A 32 2.31 -7.02 -8.27
CA GLU A 32 1.07 -6.88 -9.06
C GLU A 32 0.74 -5.41 -9.39
N GLY A 33 1.46 -4.44 -8.79
CA GLY A 33 1.23 -3.01 -8.96
C GLY A 33 0.02 -2.49 -8.18
N ALA A 34 -0.48 -3.25 -7.21
CA ALA A 34 -1.56 -2.85 -6.32
C ALA A 34 -1.07 -2.01 -5.12
N LEU A 35 0.21 -2.14 -4.74
CA LEU A 35 0.87 -1.31 -3.74
C LEU A 35 2.13 -0.67 -4.34
N ASP A 36 2.35 0.60 -4.02
CA ASP A 36 3.60 1.29 -4.31
C ASP A 36 4.64 0.88 -3.26
N GLY A 37 5.63 0.11 -3.71
CA GLY A 37 6.71 -0.39 -2.88
C GLY A 37 8.07 -0.12 -3.50
N ILE A 38 9.03 0.20 -2.64
CA ILE A 38 10.43 0.40 -3.00
C ILE A 38 11.29 -0.61 -2.23
N GLN A 39 12.20 -1.26 -2.96
CA GLN A 39 13.22 -2.10 -2.34
C GLN A 39 14.40 -1.21 -1.91
N VAL A 40 14.75 -1.26 -0.63
CA VAL A 40 15.91 -0.55 -0.08
C VAL A 40 16.84 -1.59 0.54
N GLY A 41 17.92 -1.92 -0.17
CA GLY A 41 18.79 -3.04 0.20
C GLY A 41 18.09 -4.38 -0.02
N GLU A 42 17.91 -5.14 1.06
CA GLU A 42 17.26 -6.47 1.04
C GLU A 42 15.79 -6.43 1.47
N GLU A 43 15.33 -5.28 1.97
CA GLU A 43 13.99 -5.13 2.52
C GLU A 43 13.08 -4.32 1.59
N TRP A 44 11.80 -4.69 1.57
CA TRP A 44 10.76 -3.99 0.83
C TRP A 44 9.99 -3.06 1.76
N PHE A 45 9.81 -1.83 1.29
CA PHE A 45 9.07 -0.80 1.98
C PHE A 45 7.87 -0.37 1.14
N VAL A 46 6.71 -0.24 1.77
CA VAL A 46 5.47 0.23 1.15
C VAL A 46 5.22 1.67 1.54
N THR A 47 4.84 2.49 0.57
CA THR A 47 4.46 3.88 0.84
C THR A 47 3.11 3.93 1.55
N ARG A 48 3.03 4.63 2.68
CA ARG A 48 1.80 4.84 3.49
C ARG A 48 0.61 5.29 2.65
N ASN A 49 0.84 6.20 1.70
CA ASN A 49 -0.20 6.71 0.82
C ASN A 49 -0.85 5.59 -0.02
N SER A 50 -0.05 4.67 -0.54
CA SER A 50 -0.56 3.55 -1.32
C SER A 50 -1.30 2.53 -0.45
N LEU A 51 -0.80 2.30 0.77
CA LEU A 51 -1.45 1.41 1.73
C LEU A 51 -2.81 1.96 2.20
N ASP A 52 -2.88 3.26 2.52
CA ASP A 52 -4.13 3.94 2.89
C ASP A 52 -5.17 3.90 1.75
N CYS A 53 -4.73 4.17 0.51
CA CYS A 53 -5.57 4.02 -0.67
C CYS A 53 -6.04 2.57 -0.86
N PHE A 54 -5.18 1.59 -0.58
CA PHE A 54 -5.53 0.17 -0.67
C PHE A 54 -6.54 -0.26 0.38
N GLN A 55 -6.39 0.20 1.62
CA GLN A 55 -7.30 -0.09 2.72
C GLN A 55 -8.66 0.60 2.51
N SER A 56 -8.66 1.86 2.07
CA SER A 56 -9.86 2.63 1.72
C SER A 56 -10.70 2.00 0.59
N HIS A 57 -10.06 1.28 -0.34
CA HIS A 57 -10.75 0.55 -1.41
C HIS A 57 -11.16 -0.88 -1.04
N GLY A 58 -11.09 -1.25 0.24
CA GLY A 58 -11.56 -2.55 0.74
C GLY A 58 -10.58 -3.70 0.54
N GLY A 59 -9.28 -3.40 0.41
CA GLY A 59 -8.22 -4.42 0.44
C GLY A 59 -8.18 -5.34 -0.78
N ASN A 60 -8.83 -4.95 -1.88
CA ASN A 60 -9.02 -5.85 -3.03
C ASN A 60 -8.13 -5.45 -4.23
N ALA A 61 -7.09 -6.25 -4.48
CA ALA A 61 -6.07 -6.03 -5.53
C ALA A 61 -6.66 -5.87 -6.95
N GLN A 62 -7.79 -6.52 -7.20
CA GLN A 62 -8.53 -6.51 -8.47
C GLN A 62 -9.19 -5.15 -8.80
N VAL A 63 -9.24 -4.20 -7.86
CA VAL A 63 -9.73 -2.83 -8.08
C VAL A 63 -8.61 -1.86 -8.49
N GLN A 64 -7.35 -2.24 -8.27
CA GLN A 64 -6.21 -1.30 -8.27
C GLN A 64 -5.60 -0.98 -9.64
N ILE A 65 -5.86 -1.76 -10.69
CA ILE A 65 -5.31 -1.49 -12.05
C ILE A 65 -5.81 -0.14 -12.63
N LYS A 66 -6.80 0.51 -11.98
CA LYS A 66 -7.42 1.75 -12.46
C LYS A 66 -7.28 2.97 -11.55
N CYS A 67 -6.47 2.96 -10.49
CA CYS A 67 -6.21 4.18 -9.70
C CYS A 67 -5.19 5.13 -10.37
N ARG A 68 -5.36 5.38 -11.67
CA ARG A 68 -4.61 6.40 -12.40
C ARG A 68 -5.38 7.71 -12.62
N THR A 69 -6.67 7.84 -12.29
CA THR A 69 -7.38 9.10 -12.62
C THR A 69 -8.69 9.44 -11.89
N ALA A 70 -9.08 8.83 -10.77
CA ALA A 70 -10.35 9.24 -10.13
C ALA A 70 -10.42 8.96 -8.62
N CYS A 71 -9.70 9.73 -7.80
CA CYS A 71 -10.20 10.03 -6.45
C CYS A 71 -11.37 11.03 -6.62
N GLY A 72 -12.54 10.49 -6.93
CA GLY A 72 -13.77 11.25 -7.13
C GLY A 72 -14.95 10.29 -7.16
N GLY A 73 -15.47 9.89 -6.00
CA GLY A 73 -16.60 8.98 -5.96
C GLY A 73 -16.89 8.42 -4.58
N ASN A 74 -17.46 9.26 -3.71
CA ASN A 74 -18.50 8.90 -2.73
C ASN A 74 -18.39 7.50 -2.08
N CYS A 75 -17.68 7.42 -0.95
CA CYS A 75 -17.80 6.30 -0.03
C CYS A 75 -19.25 6.21 0.48
N GLY A 76 -20.01 5.26 -0.06
CA GLY A 76 -21.41 5.04 0.26
C GLY A 76 -21.57 4.45 1.66
N ASN A 77 -22.25 5.20 2.51
CA ASN A 77 -22.83 4.76 3.77
C ASN A 77 -24.18 4.06 3.50
N HIS A 78 -24.30 2.76 3.75
CA HIS A 78 -25.51 2.11 4.26
C HIS A 78 -25.19 0.70 4.79
#